data_AF-A0A1M7PYA6-F1
#
_entry.id   AF-A0A1M7PYA6-F1
#
_cell.length_a   1.000
_cell.length_b   1.000
_cell.length_c   1.000
_cell.angle_alpha   90.00
_cell.angle_beta   90.00
_cell.angle_gamma   90.00
#
_symmetry.space_group_name_H-M   'P 1'
#
loop_
_entity.id
_entity.type
_entity.pdbx_description
1 polymer ?
#
loop_
_entity_poly.entity_id
_entity_poly.type
_entity_poly.pdbx_seq_one_letter_code
_entity_poly.pdbx_strand_id
1 'polypeptide(L)'
;MSELTKIVAELEERVNQADEARAVSDRLSEAFEGMLDEIRGMSELLYNLGGEIDGFVAEHDFMAVERAADEIRGITEADRLLPVLRQILLLGAIRDDTAVPDAASIEELPELAAVEIAHPVLSREELLRDSERELAKRETYLRGLWNGEDEADDLEEGLREARLEAIEERALRAGRQLMELSEYIAEELWPELKRQAEYGHIEEALRALAAVDAAGREAPKAYKIYETALSERYGQSPSSMGAMGDHLMLFESWIHSQ
;
A
#
# COMPACT_ATOMS: atom_id res chain seq x y z
N MET A 1 -0.94 32.40 64.79
CA MET A 1 -1.68 32.85 63.57
C MET A 1 -0.78 33.00 62.36
N SER A 2 0.39 33.65 62.45
CA SER A 2 1.30 33.87 61.29
C SER A 2 1.84 32.61 60.59
N GLU A 3 2.14 31.53 61.31
CA GLU A 3 2.61 30.27 60.68
C GLU A 3 1.53 29.55 59.87
N LEU A 4 0.30 29.55 60.37
CA LEU A 4 -0.86 28.99 59.68
C LEU A 4 -1.14 29.73 58.37
N THR A 5 -1.01 31.06 58.36
CA THR A 5 -1.20 31.87 57.14
C THR A 5 -0.11 31.57 56.10
N LYS A 6 1.13 31.34 56.54
CA LYS A 6 2.23 30.96 55.65
C LYS A 6 2.04 29.57 55.06
N ILE A 7 1.62 28.59 55.87
CA ILE A 7 1.32 27.23 55.42
C ILE A 7 0.15 27.22 54.42
N VAL A 8 -0.90 28.02 54.65
CA VAL A 8 -2.03 28.14 53.71
C VAL A 8 -1.57 28.74 52.38
N ALA A 9 -0.77 29.81 52.40
CA ALA A 9 -0.24 30.41 51.17
C ALA A 9 0.67 29.44 50.38
N GLU A 10 1.52 28.67 51.07
CA GLU A 10 2.35 27.62 50.46
C GLU A 10 1.50 26.47 49.88
N LEU A 11 0.37 26.13 50.52
CA LEU A 11 -0.57 25.14 50.01
C LEU A 11 -1.34 25.64 48.79
N GLU A 12 -1.81 26.89 48.81
CA GLU A 12 -2.49 27.52 47.67
C GLU A 12 -1.58 27.57 46.44
N GLU A 13 -0.32 27.96 46.62
CA GLU A 13 0.68 27.94 45.55
C GLU A 13 0.90 26.53 44.98
N ARG A 14 1.01 25.51 45.84
CA ARG A 14 1.16 24.12 45.40
C ARG A 14 -0.07 23.58 44.68
N VAL A 15 -1.28 23.99 45.08
CA VAL A 15 -2.52 23.62 44.39
C VAL A 15 -2.56 24.26 43.00
N ASN A 16 -2.25 25.55 42.89
CA ASN A 16 -2.18 26.22 41.58
C ASN A 16 -1.16 25.56 40.65
N GLN A 17 0.04 25.24 41.14
CA GLN A 17 1.05 24.52 40.36
C GLN A 17 0.58 23.12 39.93
N ALA A 18 -0.16 22.42 40.79
CA ALA A 18 -0.71 21.10 40.46
C ALA A 18 -1.82 21.19 39.40
N ASP A 19 -2.68 22.21 39.48
CA ASP A 19 -3.73 22.46 38.48
C ASP A 19 -3.12 22.85 37.12
N GLU A 20 -2.08 23.68 37.11
CA GLU A 20 -1.33 24.02 35.90
C GLU A 20 -0.65 22.79 35.29
N ALA A 21 0.02 21.97 36.11
CA ALA A 21 0.65 20.73 35.66
C ALA A 21 -0.38 19.76 35.06
N ARG A 22 -1.55 19.65 35.68
CA ARG A 22 -2.66 18.85 35.15
C ARG A 22 -3.15 19.38 33.81
N ALA A 23 -3.36 20.68 33.68
CA ALA A 23 -3.78 21.29 32.41
C ALA A 23 -2.73 21.11 31.29
N VAL A 24 -1.44 21.06 31.62
CA VAL A 24 -0.38 20.71 30.65
C VAL A 24 -0.45 19.22 30.27
N SER A 25 -0.60 18.34 31.25
CA SER A 25 -0.74 16.89 31.02
C SER A 25 -1.94 16.54 30.14
N ASP A 26 -3.09 17.19 30.36
CA ASP A 26 -4.30 16.96 29.56
C ASP A 26 -4.07 17.39 28.10
N ARG A 27 -3.48 18.58 27.88
CA ARG A 27 -3.13 19.07 26.54
C ARG A 27 -2.13 18.17 25.81
N LEU A 28 -1.16 17.63 26.54
CA LEU A 28 -0.16 16.72 25.98
C LEU A 28 -0.78 15.37 25.58
N SER A 29 -1.70 14.86 26.40
CA SER A 29 -2.43 13.63 26.10
C SER A 29 -3.32 13.80 24.86
N GLU A 30 -4.00 14.95 24.74
CA GLU A 30 -4.82 15.28 23.55
C GLU A 30 -3.96 15.39 22.28
N ALA A 31 -2.80 16.06 22.37
CA ALA A 31 -1.87 16.16 21.24
C ALA A 31 -1.32 14.79 20.82
N PHE A 32 -1.01 13.91 21.78
CA PHE A 32 -0.54 12.56 21.51
C PHE A 32 -1.59 11.71 20.80
N GLU A 33 -2.84 11.69 21.30
CA GLU A 33 -3.93 10.95 20.64
C GLU A 33 -4.24 11.51 19.25
N GLY A 34 -4.23 12.83 19.08
CA GLY A 34 -4.43 13.45 17.77
C GLY A 34 -3.40 13.00 16.72
N MET A 35 -2.13 12.84 17.10
CA MET A 35 -1.09 12.34 16.21
C MET A 35 -1.24 10.83 15.92
N LEU A 36 -1.65 10.05 16.91
CA LEU A 36 -1.96 8.63 16.69
C LEU A 36 -3.15 8.44 15.76
N ASP A 37 -4.16 9.30 15.86
CA ASP A 37 -5.33 9.25 14.98
C ASP A 37 -4.95 9.52 13.51
N GLU A 38 -3.93 10.35 13.25
CA GLU A 38 -3.38 10.52 11.90
C GLU A 38 -2.83 9.19 11.34
N ILE A 39 -2.03 8.46 12.13
CA ILE A 39 -1.54 7.13 11.75
C ILE A 39 -2.72 6.14 11.61
N ARG A 40 -3.68 6.15 12.54
CA ARG A 40 -4.84 5.23 12.50
C ARG A 40 -5.68 5.43 11.23
N GLY A 41 -5.93 6.67 10.83
CA GLY A 41 -6.73 6.99 9.64
C GLY A 41 -6.12 6.49 8.33
N MET A 42 -4.79 6.40 8.24
CA MET A 42 -4.10 5.91 7.04
C MET A 42 -4.32 4.42 6.80
N SER A 43 -4.51 3.62 7.86
CA SER A 43 -4.85 2.18 7.73
C SER A 43 -6.19 1.98 7.02
N GLU A 44 -7.18 2.79 7.36
CA GLU A 44 -8.51 2.73 6.76
C GLU A 44 -8.49 3.15 5.29
N LEU A 45 -7.69 4.16 4.96
CA LEU A 45 -7.46 4.57 3.57
C LEU A 45 -6.86 3.42 2.74
N LEU A 46 -5.82 2.74 3.23
CA LEU A 46 -5.20 1.61 2.53
C LEU A 46 -6.15 0.42 2.35
N TYR A 47 -6.97 0.13 3.35
CA TYR A 47 -7.96 -0.94 3.27
C TYR A 47 -9.04 -0.64 2.21
N ASN A 48 -9.58 0.59 2.22
CA ASN A 48 -10.57 1.01 1.23
C ASN A 48 -9.98 1.00 -0.18
N LEU A 49 -8.75 1.47 -0.34
CA LEU A 49 -8.06 1.50 -1.63
C LEU A 49 -7.83 0.10 -2.20
N GLY A 50 -7.50 -0.89 -1.36
CA GLY A 50 -7.40 -2.29 -1.77
C GLY A 50 -8.71 -2.81 -2.40
N GLY A 51 -9.85 -2.52 -1.77
CA GLY A 51 -11.17 -2.88 -2.30
C GLY A 51 -11.54 -2.15 -3.59
N GLU A 52 -11.14 -0.89 -3.75
CA GLU A 52 -11.37 -0.11 -4.97
C GLU A 52 -10.54 -0.61 -6.16
N ILE A 53 -9.28 -1.03 -5.91
CA ILE A 53 -8.38 -1.56 -6.96
C ILE A 53 -8.98 -2.76 -7.68
N ASP A 54 -9.63 -3.70 -6.97
CA ASP A 54 -10.28 -4.85 -7.61
C ASP A 54 -11.38 -4.42 -8.59
N GLY A 55 -12.18 -3.43 -8.18
CA GLY A 55 -13.18 -2.81 -9.05
C GLY A 55 -12.55 -2.16 -10.29
N PHE A 56 -11.49 -1.36 -10.12
CA PHE A 56 -10.81 -0.70 -11.23
C PHE A 56 -10.17 -1.69 -12.21
N VAL A 57 -9.58 -2.78 -11.71
CA VAL A 57 -9.00 -3.85 -12.54
C VAL A 57 -10.10 -4.58 -13.32
N ALA A 58 -11.22 -4.90 -12.66
CA ALA A 58 -12.37 -5.54 -13.27
C ALA A 58 -13.02 -4.68 -14.38
N GLU A 59 -13.08 -3.36 -14.17
CA GLU A 59 -13.60 -2.38 -15.12
C GLU A 59 -12.58 -1.95 -16.19
N HIS A 60 -11.33 -2.42 -16.09
CA HIS A 60 -10.21 -2.04 -16.95
C HIS A 60 -9.89 -0.53 -16.91
N ASP A 61 -10.16 0.15 -15.79
CA ASP A 61 -9.82 1.55 -15.56
C ASP A 61 -8.36 1.69 -15.12
N PHE A 62 -7.46 1.62 -16.10
CA PHE A 62 -6.02 1.72 -15.88
C PHE A 62 -5.57 3.05 -15.25
N MET A 63 -6.29 4.16 -15.48
CA MET A 63 -5.99 5.45 -14.86
C MET A 63 -6.38 5.47 -13.38
N ALA A 64 -7.45 4.78 -13.00
CA ALA A 64 -7.79 4.59 -11.60
C ALA A 64 -6.78 3.67 -10.90
N VAL A 65 -6.32 2.59 -11.56
CA VAL A 65 -5.26 1.72 -11.00
C VAL A 65 -3.92 2.47 -10.85
N GLU A 66 -3.54 3.32 -11.82
CA GLU A 66 -2.33 4.17 -11.72
C GLU A 66 -2.41 5.11 -10.52
N ARG A 67 -3.52 5.84 -10.40
CA ARG A 67 -3.76 6.75 -9.27
C ARG A 67 -3.74 6.02 -7.94
N ALA A 68 -4.32 4.81 -7.88
CA ALA A 68 -4.31 4.00 -6.67
C ALA A 68 -2.87 3.58 -6.30
N ALA A 69 -2.02 3.19 -7.26
CA ALA A 69 -0.63 2.87 -6.99
C ALA A 69 0.16 4.08 -6.46
N ASP A 70 -0.07 5.27 -7.04
CA ASP A 70 0.51 6.52 -6.55
C ASP A 70 0.01 6.89 -5.15
N GLU A 71 -1.26 6.63 -4.87
CA GLU A 71 -1.87 6.88 -3.56
C GLU A 71 -1.32 5.95 -2.48
N ILE A 72 -1.15 4.64 -2.77
CA ILE A 72 -0.44 3.71 -1.88
C ILE A 72 0.94 4.27 -1.57
N ARG A 73 1.69 4.70 -2.59
CA ARG A 73 3.03 5.28 -2.40
C ARG A 73 2.99 6.53 -1.54
N GLY A 74 2.06 7.45 -1.79
CA GLY A 74 1.95 8.72 -1.05
C GLY A 74 1.46 8.56 0.40
N ILE A 75 0.70 7.51 0.71
CA ILE A 75 0.30 7.18 2.09
C ILE A 75 1.47 6.60 2.87
N THR A 76 2.29 5.76 2.22
CA THR A 76 3.36 4.97 2.85
C THR A 76 4.72 5.66 2.86
N GLU A 77 4.81 6.87 2.31
CA GLU A 77 6.08 7.58 2.14
C GLU A 77 6.72 8.00 3.47
N ALA A 78 7.94 7.51 3.68
CA ALA A 78 8.74 7.81 4.88
C ALA A 78 8.88 9.31 5.15
N ASP A 79 9.12 10.13 4.12
CA ASP A 79 9.34 11.58 4.26
C ASP A 79 8.12 12.30 4.88
N ARG A 80 6.91 11.74 4.66
CA ARG A 80 5.67 12.25 5.25
C ARG A 80 5.44 11.69 6.65
N LEU A 81 5.68 10.40 6.86
CA LEU A 81 5.33 9.68 8.08
C LEU A 81 6.35 9.85 9.20
N LEU A 82 7.63 9.95 8.87
CA LEU A 82 8.71 10.04 9.85
C LEU A 82 8.57 11.26 10.78
N PRO A 83 8.25 12.48 10.29
CA PRO A 83 7.97 13.62 11.16
C PRO A 83 6.82 13.37 12.15
N VAL A 84 5.75 12.69 11.73
CA VAL A 84 4.60 12.35 12.59
C VAL A 84 5.02 11.33 13.65
N LEU A 85 5.73 10.28 13.24
CA LEU A 85 6.23 9.26 14.15
C LEU A 85 7.18 9.85 15.21
N ARG A 86 8.09 10.74 14.82
CA ARG A 86 8.98 11.45 15.77
C ARG A 86 8.18 12.21 16.82
N GLN A 87 7.13 12.91 16.42
CA GLN A 87 6.28 13.65 17.35
C GLN A 87 5.57 12.71 18.33
N ILE A 88 5.04 11.58 17.85
CA ILE A 88 4.42 10.56 18.69
C ILE A 88 5.42 10.02 19.73
N LEU A 89 6.63 9.65 19.30
CA LEU A 89 7.66 9.11 20.19
C LEU A 89 8.09 10.13 21.26
N LEU A 90 8.26 11.40 20.87
CA LEU A 90 8.62 12.48 21.80
C LEU A 90 7.48 12.79 22.79
N LEU A 91 6.25 12.93 22.31
CA LEU A 91 5.08 13.19 23.15
C LEU A 91 4.79 12.02 24.08
N GLY A 92 4.90 10.79 23.59
CA GLY A 92 4.75 9.57 24.38
C GLY A 92 5.78 9.49 25.51
N ALA A 93 7.04 9.80 25.20
CA ALA A 93 8.10 9.80 26.22
C ALA A 93 7.82 10.79 27.34
N ILE A 94 7.35 12.00 27.00
CA ILE A 94 6.98 13.03 27.99
C ILE A 94 5.73 12.61 28.78
N ARG A 95 4.72 12.06 28.11
CA ARG A 95 3.46 11.62 28.74
C ARG A 95 3.70 10.54 29.79
N ASP A 96 4.54 9.57 29.45
CA ASP A 96 4.76 8.36 30.23
C ASP A 96 5.91 8.51 31.24
N ASP A 97 6.49 9.72 31.36
CA ASP A 97 7.64 10.04 32.22
C ASP A 97 8.83 9.10 31.97
N THR A 98 9.12 8.84 30.68
CA THR A 98 10.22 8.00 30.25
C THR A 98 11.37 8.83 29.66
N ALA A 99 12.51 8.19 29.40
CA ALA A 99 13.65 8.87 28.81
C ALA A 99 13.29 9.39 27.41
N VAL A 100 13.43 10.70 27.21
CA VAL A 100 13.23 11.34 25.90
C VAL A 100 14.24 10.75 24.90
N PRO A 101 13.79 10.30 23.71
CA PRO A 101 14.69 9.79 22.68
C PRO A 101 15.78 10.81 22.33
N ASP A 102 16.98 10.31 22.02
CA ASP A 102 18.00 11.15 21.40
C ASP A 102 17.50 11.61 20.02
N ALA A 103 17.56 12.91 19.74
CA ALA A 103 17.07 13.47 18.48
C ALA A 103 17.74 12.79 17.29
N ALA A 104 19.06 12.57 17.35
CA ALA A 104 19.79 11.91 16.26
C ALA A 104 19.31 10.48 15.98
N SER A 105 18.80 9.76 17.01
CA SER A 105 18.34 8.38 16.87
C SER A 105 16.99 8.25 16.15
N ILE A 106 16.22 9.34 16.05
CA ILE A 106 14.90 9.37 15.40
C ILE A 106 14.89 10.18 14.11
N GLU A 107 16.02 10.74 13.69
CA GLU A 107 16.15 11.54 12.47
C GLU A 107 16.20 10.69 11.19
N GLU A 108 16.55 9.42 11.25
CA GLU A 108 16.72 8.59 10.06
C GLU A 108 16.09 7.21 10.23
N LEU A 109 15.62 6.64 9.11
CA LEU A 109 15.15 5.27 9.08
C LEU A 109 16.34 4.31 9.06
N PRO A 110 16.25 3.18 9.79
CA PRO A 110 17.27 2.15 9.70
C PRO A 110 17.28 1.50 8.32
N GLU A 111 18.46 1.06 7.88
CA GLU A 111 18.55 0.11 6.76
C GLU A 111 18.01 -1.25 7.22
N LEU A 112 17.04 -1.78 6.48
CA LEU A 112 16.45 -3.09 6.75
C LEU A 112 17.21 -4.20 6.02
N ALA A 113 17.30 -5.37 6.66
CA ALA A 113 17.78 -6.56 5.97
C ALA A 113 16.75 -7.07 4.95
N ALA A 114 17.18 -7.74 3.88
CA ALA A 114 16.28 -8.24 2.84
C ALA A 114 15.15 -9.16 3.36
N VAL A 115 15.37 -9.85 4.47
CA VAL A 115 14.36 -10.71 5.12
C VAL A 115 13.27 -9.89 5.81
N GLU A 116 13.59 -8.70 6.31
CA GLU A 116 12.66 -7.78 6.98
C GLU A 116 11.85 -6.94 5.98
N ILE A 117 12.28 -6.92 4.70
CA ILE A 117 11.61 -6.27 3.57
C ILE A 117 10.75 -7.29 2.79
N ALA A 118 10.49 -8.48 3.33
CA ALA A 118 9.75 -9.53 2.61
C ALA A 118 8.26 -9.16 2.51
N HIS A 119 7.92 -8.32 1.53
CA HIS A 119 6.56 -7.98 1.11
C HIS A 119 6.19 -8.76 -0.17
N PRO A 120 4.89 -8.84 -0.52
CA PRO A 120 4.47 -9.40 -1.79
C PRO A 120 5.18 -8.68 -2.95
N VAL A 121 5.81 -9.47 -3.83
CA VAL A 121 6.44 -8.99 -5.06
C VAL A 121 6.08 -9.99 -6.15
N LEU A 122 5.71 -9.46 -7.31
CA LEU A 122 5.55 -10.24 -8.53
C LEU A 122 6.49 -9.68 -9.57
N SER A 123 7.46 -10.45 -10.04
CA SER A 123 8.27 -10.03 -11.17
C SER A 123 7.57 -10.31 -12.50
N ARG A 124 7.89 -9.52 -13.52
CA ARG A 124 7.41 -9.78 -14.89
C ARG A 124 7.82 -11.18 -15.37
N GLU A 125 9.03 -11.61 -15.04
CA GLU A 125 9.54 -12.93 -15.43
C GLU A 125 8.74 -14.07 -14.80
N GLU A 126 8.35 -13.95 -13.53
CA GLU A 126 7.48 -14.92 -12.86
C GLU A 126 6.09 -14.94 -13.47
N LEU A 127 5.48 -13.77 -13.68
CA LEU A 127 4.16 -13.65 -14.30
C LEU A 127 4.11 -14.30 -15.70
N LEU A 128 5.14 -14.05 -16.53
CA LEU A 128 5.26 -14.66 -17.85
C LEU A 128 5.44 -16.17 -17.77
N ARG A 129 6.36 -16.64 -16.93
CA ARG A 129 6.65 -18.07 -16.76
C ARG A 129 5.42 -18.85 -16.31
N ASP A 130 4.69 -18.33 -15.35
CA ASP A 130 3.49 -19.00 -14.81
C ASP A 130 2.36 -19.03 -15.85
N SER A 131 2.14 -17.92 -16.55
CA SER A 131 1.16 -17.84 -17.63
C SER A 131 1.49 -18.78 -18.80
N GLU A 132 2.74 -18.81 -19.26
CA GLU A 132 3.20 -19.72 -20.34
C GLU A 132 3.00 -21.18 -19.94
N ARG A 133 3.29 -21.52 -18.69
CA ARG A 133 3.10 -22.87 -18.15
C ARG A 133 1.62 -23.26 -18.14
N GLU A 134 0.73 -22.35 -17.77
CA GLU A 134 -0.72 -22.59 -17.75
C GLU A 134 -1.30 -22.69 -19.16
N LEU A 135 -0.90 -21.79 -20.05
CA LEU A 135 -1.26 -21.83 -21.47
C LEU A 135 -0.82 -23.17 -22.09
N ALA A 136 0.42 -23.61 -21.85
CA ALA A 136 0.92 -24.87 -22.39
C ALA A 136 0.09 -26.08 -21.90
N LYS A 137 -0.32 -26.09 -20.63
CA LYS A 137 -1.24 -27.12 -20.11
C LYS A 137 -2.60 -27.07 -20.81
N ARG A 138 -3.14 -25.86 -21.00
CA ARG A 138 -4.44 -25.65 -21.65
C ARG A 138 -4.42 -26.06 -23.11
N GLU A 139 -3.40 -25.65 -23.87
CA GLU A 139 -3.24 -26.06 -25.26
C GLU A 139 -3.08 -27.59 -25.40
N THR A 140 -2.32 -28.21 -24.50
CA THR A 140 -2.16 -29.68 -24.47
C THR A 140 -3.51 -30.37 -24.23
N TYR A 141 -4.31 -29.84 -23.31
CA TYR A 141 -5.64 -30.33 -23.02
C TYR A 141 -6.58 -30.21 -24.24
N LEU A 142 -6.62 -29.03 -24.89
CA LEU A 142 -7.42 -28.80 -26.09
C LEU A 142 -7.02 -29.75 -27.22
N ARG A 143 -5.72 -29.87 -27.53
CA ARG A 143 -5.23 -30.82 -28.55
C ARG A 143 -5.57 -32.28 -28.24
N GLY A 144 -5.80 -32.64 -26.97
CA GLY A 144 -6.24 -33.99 -26.59
C GLY A 144 -7.73 -34.25 -26.81
N LEU A 145 -8.56 -33.21 -26.84
CA LEU A 145 -10.01 -33.31 -27.05
C LEU A 145 -10.38 -33.52 -28.53
N TRP A 146 -9.67 -32.86 -29.44
CA TRP A 146 -9.93 -32.89 -30.87
C TRP A 146 -8.93 -33.79 -31.59
N ASN A 147 -9.40 -34.93 -32.11
CA ASN A 147 -8.55 -35.99 -32.71
C ASN A 147 -8.86 -36.27 -34.20
N GLY A 148 -9.73 -35.47 -34.85
CA GLY A 148 -10.13 -35.65 -36.25
C GLY A 148 -9.78 -34.45 -37.15
N GLU A 149 -9.57 -34.70 -38.45
CA GLU A 149 -9.26 -33.66 -39.46
C GLU A 149 -10.43 -32.69 -39.69
N ASP A 150 -11.68 -33.10 -39.44
CA ASP A 150 -12.88 -32.27 -39.62
C ASP A 150 -13.11 -31.22 -38.51
N GLU A 151 -12.26 -31.20 -37.48
CA GLU A 151 -12.38 -30.32 -36.32
C GLU A 151 -11.17 -29.36 -36.17
N ALA A 152 -10.37 -29.23 -37.24
CA ALA A 152 -9.16 -28.41 -37.23
C ALA A 152 -9.45 -26.92 -37.00
N ASP A 153 -10.51 -26.39 -37.63
CA ASP A 153 -10.93 -25.00 -37.47
C ASP A 153 -11.40 -24.70 -36.03
N ASP A 154 -12.15 -25.63 -35.42
CA ASP A 154 -12.61 -25.52 -34.03
C ASP A 154 -11.45 -25.59 -33.02
N LEU A 155 -10.45 -26.45 -33.28
CA LEU A 155 -9.25 -26.52 -32.46
C LEU A 155 -8.42 -25.24 -32.59
N GLU A 156 -8.25 -24.70 -33.79
CA GLU A 156 -7.52 -23.46 -34.01
C GLU A 156 -8.20 -22.28 -33.31
N GLU A 157 -9.52 -22.21 -33.38
CA GLU A 157 -10.31 -21.21 -32.65
C GLU A 157 -10.15 -21.36 -31.13
N GLY A 158 -10.27 -22.57 -30.58
CA GLY A 158 -10.08 -22.81 -29.16
C GLY A 158 -8.67 -22.50 -28.67
N LEU A 159 -7.64 -22.75 -29.49
CA LEU A 159 -6.26 -22.35 -29.18
C LEU A 159 -6.08 -20.83 -29.21
N ARG A 160 -6.76 -20.14 -30.14
CA ARG A 160 -6.76 -18.67 -30.22
C ARG A 160 -7.42 -18.06 -29.00
N GLU A 161 -8.57 -18.57 -28.59
CA GLU A 161 -9.28 -18.15 -27.36
C GLU A 161 -8.41 -18.37 -26.13
N ALA A 162 -7.81 -19.56 -25.96
CA ALA A 162 -6.94 -19.85 -24.81
C ALA A 162 -5.73 -18.89 -24.71
N ARG A 163 -5.16 -18.48 -25.85
CA ARG A 163 -4.07 -17.50 -25.88
C ARG A 163 -4.55 -16.11 -25.47
N LEU A 164 -5.73 -15.70 -25.89
CA LEU A 164 -6.34 -14.44 -25.48
C LEU A 164 -6.63 -14.45 -23.97
N GLU A 165 -7.28 -15.49 -23.45
CA GLU A 165 -7.54 -15.66 -22.03
C GLU A 165 -6.24 -15.60 -21.20
N ALA A 166 -5.15 -16.23 -21.67
CA ALA A 166 -3.86 -16.17 -20.97
C ALA A 166 -3.26 -14.76 -20.91
N ILE A 167 -3.55 -13.90 -21.90
CA ILE A 167 -3.15 -12.48 -21.86
C ILE A 167 -4.03 -11.71 -20.86
N GLU A 168 -5.34 -11.94 -20.86
CA GLU A 168 -6.27 -11.30 -19.93
C GLU A 168 -5.97 -11.67 -18.48
N GLU A 169 -5.71 -12.95 -18.22
CA GLU A 169 -5.35 -13.46 -16.90
C GLU A 169 -4.04 -12.86 -16.39
N ARG A 170 -3.05 -12.64 -17.27
CA ARG A 170 -1.81 -11.95 -16.87
C ARG A 170 -2.08 -10.52 -16.40
N ALA A 171 -2.91 -9.77 -17.12
CA ALA A 171 -3.29 -8.42 -16.70
C ALA A 171 -4.04 -8.44 -15.37
N LEU A 172 -4.98 -9.38 -15.20
CA LEU A 172 -5.71 -9.54 -13.95
C LEU A 172 -4.79 -9.85 -12.76
N ARG A 173 -3.86 -10.80 -12.92
CA ARG A 173 -2.87 -11.16 -11.88
C ARG A 173 -1.94 -10.00 -11.54
N ALA A 174 -1.46 -9.28 -12.54
CA ALA A 174 -0.63 -8.10 -12.33
C ALA A 174 -1.39 -6.99 -11.58
N GLY A 175 -2.68 -6.80 -11.87
CA GLY A 175 -3.54 -5.85 -11.14
C GLY A 175 -3.77 -6.29 -9.70
N ARG A 176 -4.06 -7.57 -9.46
CA ARG A 176 -4.25 -8.14 -8.11
C ARG A 176 -3.01 -8.03 -7.22
N GLN A 177 -1.81 -7.97 -7.80
CA GLN A 177 -0.60 -7.72 -7.02
C GLN A 177 -0.65 -6.40 -6.25
N LEU A 178 -1.27 -5.35 -6.81
CA LEU A 178 -1.44 -4.07 -6.11
C LEU A 178 -2.40 -4.19 -4.93
N MET A 179 -3.48 -4.98 -5.10
CA MET A 179 -4.42 -5.29 -4.03
C MET A 179 -3.73 -6.07 -2.91
N GLU A 180 -3.01 -7.15 -3.23
CA GLU A 180 -2.26 -7.95 -2.26
C GLU A 180 -1.21 -7.11 -1.50
N LEU A 181 -0.55 -6.18 -2.20
CA LEU A 181 0.38 -5.25 -1.58
C LEU A 181 -0.33 -4.29 -0.62
N SER A 182 -1.46 -3.71 -1.02
CA SER A 182 -2.25 -2.80 -0.18
C SER A 182 -2.76 -3.50 1.08
N GLU A 183 -3.31 -4.71 0.92
CA GLU A 183 -3.76 -5.57 2.01
C GLU A 183 -2.62 -5.91 2.97
N TYR A 184 -1.47 -6.34 2.44
CA TYR A 184 -0.30 -6.64 3.27
C TYR A 184 0.16 -5.43 4.09
N ILE A 185 0.21 -4.25 3.48
CA ILE A 185 0.59 -3.03 4.22
C ILE A 185 -0.45 -2.73 5.30
N ALA A 186 -1.75 -2.77 4.97
CA ALA A 186 -2.83 -2.42 5.88
C ALA A 186 -3.01 -3.41 7.04
N GLU A 187 -2.83 -4.71 6.80
CA GLU A 187 -3.13 -5.78 7.77
C GLU A 187 -1.90 -6.23 8.57
N GLU A 188 -0.70 -6.13 8.01
CA GLU A 188 0.52 -6.63 8.67
C GLU A 188 1.43 -5.48 9.14
N LEU A 189 1.83 -4.59 8.23
CA LEU A 189 2.85 -3.58 8.54
C LEU A 189 2.30 -2.39 9.32
N TRP A 190 1.12 -1.90 8.95
CA TRP A 190 0.52 -0.72 9.56
C TRP A 190 0.13 -0.92 11.03
N PRO A 191 -0.50 -2.05 11.41
CA PRO A 191 -0.81 -2.34 12.81
C PRO A 191 0.46 -2.47 13.65
N GLU A 192 1.55 -2.99 13.07
CA GLU A 192 2.83 -3.08 13.74
C GLU A 192 3.43 -1.70 14.01
N LEU A 193 3.49 -0.84 13.00
CA LEU A 193 3.94 0.55 13.15
C LEU A 193 3.16 1.26 14.26
N LYS A 194 1.84 1.18 14.20
CA LYS A 194 0.95 1.76 15.21
C LYS A 194 1.30 1.24 16.61
N ARG A 195 1.37 -0.09 16.76
CA ARG A 195 1.64 -0.74 18.05
C ARG A 195 2.95 -0.28 18.65
N GLN A 196 4.02 -0.26 17.85
CA GLN A 196 5.35 0.13 18.34
C GLN A 196 5.42 1.62 18.68
N ALA A 197 4.75 2.48 17.90
CA ALA A 197 4.64 3.90 18.20
C ALA A 197 3.83 4.15 19.49
N GLU A 198 2.73 3.45 19.69
CA GLU A 198 1.87 3.54 20.89
C GLU A 198 2.61 3.14 22.18
N TYR A 199 3.47 2.12 22.10
CA TYR A 199 4.28 1.65 23.24
C TYR A 199 5.61 2.40 23.41
N GLY A 200 5.94 3.35 22.52
CA GLY A 200 7.20 4.10 22.60
C GLY A 200 8.44 3.27 22.30
N HIS A 201 8.32 2.16 21.56
CA HIS A 201 9.44 1.33 21.14
C HIS A 201 10.11 1.95 19.92
N ILE A 202 11.10 2.82 20.16
CA ILE A 202 11.70 3.68 19.14
C ILE A 202 12.29 2.89 17.97
N GLU A 203 13.19 1.94 18.23
CA GLU A 203 13.86 1.19 17.15
C GLU A 203 12.86 0.37 16.33
N GLU A 204 11.93 -0.30 17.01
CA GLU A 204 10.92 -1.13 16.39
C GLU A 204 9.93 -0.30 15.56
N ALA A 205 9.53 0.88 16.04
CA ALA A 205 8.66 1.78 15.29
C ALA A 205 9.35 2.33 14.03
N LEU A 206 10.64 2.69 14.12
CA LEU A 206 11.42 3.13 12.96
C LEU A 206 11.63 1.98 11.95
N ARG A 207 11.90 0.76 12.41
CA ARG A 207 11.96 -0.42 11.53
C ARG A 207 10.62 -0.71 10.85
N ALA A 208 9.52 -0.63 11.60
CA ALA A 208 8.18 -0.82 11.03
C ALA A 208 7.86 0.24 9.97
N LEU A 209 8.20 1.51 10.22
CA LEU A 209 8.04 2.57 9.21
C LEU A 209 8.92 2.34 7.99
N ALA A 210 10.17 1.90 8.17
CA ALA A 210 11.04 1.54 7.06
C ALA A 210 10.46 0.40 6.20
N ALA A 211 9.81 -0.58 6.83
CA ALA A 211 9.16 -1.68 6.12
C ALA A 211 7.93 -1.21 5.33
N VAL A 212 7.11 -0.33 5.94
CA VAL A 212 5.97 0.33 5.28
C VAL A 212 6.44 1.11 4.04
N ASP A 213 7.47 1.94 4.18
CA ASP A 213 8.00 2.72 3.05
C ASP A 213 8.57 1.82 1.96
N ALA A 214 9.29 0.76 2.33
CA ALA A 214 9.84 -0.20 1.38
C ALA A 214 8.75 -0.91 0.58
N ALA A 215 7.71 -1.42 1.24
CA ALA A 215 6.54 -2.02 0.59
C ALA A 215 5.81 -0.99 -0.31
N GLY A 216 5.65 0.24 0.17
CA GLY A 216 5.08 1.35 -0.59
C GLY A 216 5.81 1.67 -1.90
N ARG A 217 7.15 1.54 -1.92
CA ARG A 217 7.97 1.72 -3.14
C ARG A 217 7.71 0.63 -4.19
N GLU A 218 7.07 -0.47 -3.83
CA GLU A 218 6.72 -1.54 -4.76
C GLU A 218 5.47 -1.20 -5.58
N ALA A 219 4.54 -0.39 -5.06
CA ALA A 219 3.28 -0.10 -5.74
C ALA A 219 3.47 0.47 -7.16
N PRO A 220 4.32 1.49 -7.40
CA PRO A 220 4.56 1.96 -8.77
C PRO A 220 5.19 0.91 -9.69
N LYS A 221 6.00 -0.01 -9.14
CA LYS A 221 6.62 -1.10 -9.93
C LYS A 221 5.57 -2.15 -10.31
N ALA A 222 4.71 -2.54 -9.38
CA ALA A 222 3.60 -3.45 -9.63
C ALA A 222 2.65 -2.87 -10.70
N TYR A 223 2.37 -1.57 -10.63
CA TYR A 223 1.61 -0.88 -11.67
C TYR A 223 2.30 -0.98 -13.06
N LYS A 224 3.62 -0.82 -13.15
CA LYS A 224 4.32 -0.97 -14.44
C LYS A 224 4.24 -2.38 -15.04
N ILE A 225 4.15 -3.41 -14.19
CA ILE A 225 3.91 -4.78 -14.67
C ILE A 225 2.48 -4.91 -15.21
N TYR A 226 1.51 -4.33 -14.51
CA TYR A 226 0.12 -4.28 -14.95
C TYR A 226 -0.06 -3.52 -16.28
N GLU A 227 0.51 -2.32 -16.41
CA GLU A 227 0.49 -1.53 -17.64
C GLU A 227 1.09 -2.29 -18.83
N THR A 228 2.19 -3.02 -18.59
CA THR A 228 2.81 -3.84 -19.63
C THR A 228 1.88 -4.98 -20.07
N ALA A 229 1.24 -5.67 -19.13
CA ALA A 229 0.29 -6.74 -19.44
C ALA A 229 -0.95 -6.21 -20.19
N LEU A 230 -1.45 -5.03 -19.82
CA LEU A 230 -2.52 -4.34 -20.54
C LEU A 230 -2.12 -3.95 -21.96
N SER A 231 -0.89 -3.47 -22.15
CA SER A 231 -0.39 -3.11 -23.48
C SER A 231 -0.33 -4.33 -24.41
N GLU A 232 0.06 -5.49 -23.88
CA GLU A 232 0.03 -6.77 -24.61
C GLU A 232 -1.41 -7.18 -24.98
N ARG A 233 -2.37 -6.98 -24.08
CA ARG A 233 -3.79 -7.21 -24.34
C ARG A 233 -4.33 -6.31 -25.45
N TYR A 234 -4.03 -5.01 -25.37
CA TYR A 234 -4.43 -4.04 -26.39
C TYR A 234 -3.93 -4.45 -27.78
N GLY A 235 -2.65 -4.82 -27.91
CA GLY A 235 -2.07 -5.21 -29.19
C GLY A 235 -2.70 -6.45 -29.84
N GLN A 236 -3.37 -7.30 -29.07
CA GLN A 236 -4.00 -8.54 -29.57
C GLN A 236 -5.51 -8.39 -29.75
N SER A 237 -6.18 -7.68 -28.86
CA SER A 237 -7.63 -7.48 -28.88
C SER A 237 -7.99 -6.12 -28.29
N PRO A 238 -7.87 -5.02 -29.05
CA PRO A 238 -8.16 -3.67 -28.56
C PRO A 238 -9.56 -3.53 -27.95
N SER A 239 -10.58 -4.13 -28.56
CA SER A 239 -11.97 -4.09 -28.10
C SER A 239 -12.22 -4.86 -26.80
N SER A 240 -11.31 -5.74 -26.39
CA SER A 240 -11.40 -6.43 -25.09
C SER A 240 -11.15 -5.51 -23.89
N MET A 241 -10.60 -4.30 -24.12
CA MET A 241 -10.36 -3.31 -23.07
C MET A 241 -11.59 -2.41 -22.77
N GLY A 242 -12.77 -2.76 -23.28
CA GLY A 242 -13.99 -1.99 -23.06
C GLY A 242 -13.93 -0.57 -23.62
N ALA A 243 -14.55 0.38 -22.92
CA ALA A 243 -14.66 1.77 -23.37
C ALA A 243 -13.30 2.44 -23.63
N MET A 244 -12.25 2.04 -22.91
CA MET A 244 -10.92 2.58 -23.13
C MET A 244 -10.27 2.05 -24.41
N GLY A 245 -10.45 0.75 -24.68
CA GLY A 245 -10.03 0.16 -25.96
C GLY A 245 -10.62 0.91 -27.15
N ASP A 246 -11.92 1.19 -27.07
CA ASP A 246 -12.63 1.97 -28.08
C ASP A 246 -12.06 3.39 -28.22
N HIS A 247 -11.76 4.07 -27.11
CA HIS A 247 -11.15 5.41 -27.14
C HIS A 247 -9.75 5.42 -27.75
N LEU A 248 -8.89 4.45 -27.41
CA LEU A 248 -7.55 4.32 -27.98
C LEU A 248 -7.62 4.04 -29.48
N MET A 249 -8.50 3.13 -29.91
CA MET A 249 -8.71 2.85 -31.33
C MET A 249 -9.19 4.08 -32.11
N LEU A 250 -10.09 4.88 -31.53
CA LEU A 250 -10.56 6.14 -32.14
C LEU A 250 -9.41 7.15 -32.29
N PHE A 251 -8.54 7.24 -31.28
CA PHE A 251 -7.38 8.12 -31.32
C PHE A 251 -6.34 7.67 -32.36
N GLU A 252 -6.04 6.37 -32.43
CA GLU A 252 -5.17 5.81 -33.46
C GLU A 252 -5.72 6.06 -34.86
N SER A 253 -7.02 5.84 -35.07
CA SER A 253 -7.70 6.12 -36.34
C SER A 253 -7.56 7.59 -36.74
N TRP A 254 -7.68 8.52 -35.79
CA TRP A 254 -7.46 9.95 -36.04
C TRP A 254 -6.01 10.26 -36.43
N ILE A 255 -5.01 9.71 -35.72
CA ILE A 255 -3.59 9.90 -36.06
C ILE A 255 -3.29 9.42 -37.47
N HIS A 256 -3.78 8.25 -37.85
CA HIS A 256 -3.53 7.67 -39.18
C HIS A 256 -4.32 8.34 -40.31
N SER A 257 -5.24 9.25 -39.97
CA SER A 257 -6.02 10.03 -40.94
C SER A 257 -5.40 11.39 -41.30
N GLN A 258 -4.29 11.78 -40.67
CA GLN A 258 -3.50 12.98 -41.00
C GLN A 258 -2.36 12.69 -41.98
#